data_AF-A0A0D6M1F6-F1
#
_entry.id   AF-A0A0D6M1F6-F1
#
_cell.length_a   1.000
_cell.length_b   1.000
_cell.length_c   1.000
_cell.angle_alpha   90.00
_cell.angle_beta   90.00
_cell.angle_gamma   90.00
#
_symmetry.space_group_name_H-M   'P 1'
#
loop_
_entity.id
_entity.type
_entity.pdbx_description
1 polymer ?
#
loop_
_entity_poly.entity_id
_entity_poly.type
_entity_poly.pdbx_seq_one_letter_code
_entity_poly.pdbx_strand_id
1 'polypeptide(L)'
;MKRSYGRKRQAKKTAKECPSVSTEFMVLLSLAFGCKNELISDAWRDMVLTLHNDFRRKLAKGTVQGKNARLPVGKNIKQLYWDCALEADAQGKAITCPQTAPTIGNYGIAFEE
;
A
#
# COMPACT_ATOMS: atom_id res chain seq x y z
N MET A 1 -4.69 -14.76 65.26
CA MET A 1 -4.18 -15.77 64.30
C MET A 1 -4.77 -15.48 62.92
N LYS A 2 -3.87 -15.39 61.91
CA LYS A 2 -4.07 -15.38 60.43
C LYS A 2 -4.90 -14.25 59.77
N ARG A 3 -4.17 -13.19 59.35
CA ARG A 3 -4.51 -12.34 58.19
C ARG A 3 -4.25 -13.15 56.90
N SER A 4 -5.15 -13.06 55.91
CA SER A 4 -4.85 -13.45 54.54
C SER A 4 -5.41 -12.42 53.57
N TYR A 5 -4.52 -11.53 53.12
CA TYR A 5 -4.75 -10.63 51.99
C TYR A 5 -4.43 -11.39 50.70
N GLY A 6 -5.42 -11.53 49.81
CA GLY A 6 -5.24 -12.12 48.48
C GLY A 6 -4.43 -11.20 47.56
N ARG A 7 -3.16 -11.53 47.38
CA ARG A 7 -2.22 -10.89 46.45
C ARG A 7 -2.51 -11.36 45.01
N LYS A 8 -3.16 -10.52 44.18
CA LYS A 8 -3.16 -10.74 42.72
C LYS A 8 -1.76 -10.42 42.17
N ARG A 9 -1.06 -11.45 41.72
CA ARG A 9 0.27 -11.33 41.10
C ARG A 9 0.13 -10.71 39.71
N GLN A 10 0.90 -9.65 39.46
CA GLN A 10 1.16 -9.18 38.10
C GLN A 10 2.27 -10.02 37.43
N ALA A 11 2.22 -10.00 36.10
CA ALA A 11 3.29 -10.22 35.13
C ALA A 11 3.78 -11.66 34.89
N LYS A 12 3.54 -12.14 33.66
CA LYS A 12 4.62 -12.54 32.74
C LYS A 12 4.21 -12.18 31.31
N LYS A 13 4.85 -11.12 30.77
CA LYS A 13 5.01 -10.92 29.34
C LYS A 13 5.86 -12.09 28.84
N THR A 14 5.30 -12.91 27.97
CA THR A 14 6.08 -13.75 27.08
C THR A 14 5.73 -13.33 25.67
N ALA A 15 6.64 -12.57 25.05
CA ALA A 15 6.70 -12.48 23.61
C ALA A 15 6.76 -13.92 23.08
N LYS A 16 5.83 -14.28 22.21
CA LYS A 16 5.99 -15.47 21.38
C LYS A 16 6.37 -14.96 20.01
N GLU A 17 7.64 -15.17 19.65
CA GLU A 17 8.18 -15.08 18.31
C GLU A 17 7.15 -15.46 17.24
N CYS A 18 7.06 -14.65 16.18
CA CYS A 18 6.44 -15.05 14.92
C CYS A 18 7.23 -16.26 14.38
N PRO A 19 6.58 -17.39 14.07
CA PRO A 19 7.29 -18.55 13.55
C PRO A 19 7.93 -18.18 12.20
N SER A 20 9.23 -18.48 12.10
CA SER A 20 10.07 -18.35 10.92
C SER A 20 9.34 -18.84 9.68
N VAL A 21 9.11 -17.94 8.72
CA VAL A 21 8.50 -18.25 7.41
C VAL A 21 9.44 -19.20 6.68
N SER A 22 9.06 -20.47 6.58
CA SER A 22 9.71 -21.46 5.74
C SER A 22 9.52 -21.07 4.28
N THR A 23 10.61 -21.18 3.53
CA THR A 23 10.82 -20.67 2.16
C THR A 23 9.99 -21.34 1.07
N GLU A 24 8.89 -22.02 1.40
CA GLU A 24 8.06 -22.76 0.43
C GLU A 24 6.58 -22.33 0.41
N PHE A 25 6.24 -21.20 1.05
CA PHE A 25 4.87 -20.64 1.10
C PHE A 25 4.81 -19.18 0.63
N MET A 26 5.46 -18.86 -0.50
CA MET A 26 5.45 -17.52 -1.10
C MET A 26 5.01 -17.52 -2.57
N VAL A 27 4.12 -18.44 -2.94
CA VAL A 27 3.34 -18.36 -4.18
C VAL A 27 1.95 -18.86 -3.81
N LEU A 28 0.89 -18.15 -4.21
CA LEU A 28 -0.56 -18.47 -4.02
C LEU A 28 -1.34 -17.66 -2.97
N LEU A 29 -1.02 -16.38 -2.77
CA LEU A 29 -2.05 -15.41 -2.35
C LEU A 29 -1.81 -13.99 -2.89
N SER A 30 -1.40 -13.86 -4.15
CA SER A 30 -1.60 -12.61 -4.90
C SER A 30 -2.97 -12.68 -5.56
N LEU A 31 -3.93 -12.05 -4.88
CA LEU A 31 -5.33 -11.91 -5.26
C LEU A 31 -5.43 -11.26 -6.65
N ALA A 32 -6.01 -11.99 -7.60
CA ALA A 32 -6.14 -11.54 -8.97
C ALA A 32 -6.93 -10.23 -9.01
N PHE A 33 -6.33 -9.14 -9.51
CA PHE A 33 -7.01 -7.85 -9.68
C PHE A 33 -8.21 -7.95 -10.62
N GLY A 34 -8.35 -9.08 -11.34
CA GLY A 34 -9.46 -9.35 -12.24
C GLY A 34 -9.40 -8.55 -13.53
N CYS A 35 -8.28 -7.86 -13.77
CA CYS A 35 -8.07 -7.08 -14.99
C CYS A 35 -7.67 -8.02 -16.14
N LYS A 36 -8.22 -7.77 -17.32
CA LYS A 36 -7.99 -8.58 -18.53
C LYS A 36 -6.71 -8.20 -19.29
N ASN A 37 -6.02 -7.16 -18.86
CA ASN A 37 -4.84 -6.65 -19.55
C ASN A 37 -3.59 -7.48 -19.21
N GLU A 38 -2.87 -7.90 -20.23
CA GLU A 38 -1.66 -8.74 -20.13
C GLU A 38 -0.35 -7.94 -20.03
N LEU A 39 -0.34 -6.62 -20.32
CA LEU A 39 0.91 -5.87 -20.37
C LEU A 39 1.57 -5.66 -19.00
N ILE A 40 0.79 -5.67 -17.92
CA ILE A 40 1.31 -5.64 -16.55
C ILE A 40 0.74 -6.83 -15.77
N SER A 41 1.57 -7.40 -14.89
CA SER A 41 1.14 -8.51 -14.04
C SER A 41 0.42 -8.01 -12.79
N ASP A 42 -0.35 -8.89 -12.15
CA ASP A 42 -0.99 -8.58 -10.87
C ASP A 42 0.02 -8.25 -9.76
N ALA A 43 1.24 -8.79 -9.84
CA ALA A 43 2.32 -8.41 -8.92
C ALA A 43 2.75 -6.94 -9.12
N TRP A 44 2.76 -6.45 -10.36
CA TRP A 44 3.03 -5.04 -10.64
C TRP A 44 1.89 -4.14 -10.17
N ARG A 45 0.63 -4.55 -10.37
CA ARG A 45 -0.55 -3.84 -9.86
C ARG A 45 -0.50 -3.71 -8.34
N ASP A 46 -0.18 -4.80 -7.65
CA ASP A 46 -0.04 -4.82 -6.19
C ASP A 46 1.09 -3.92 -5.71
N MET A 47 2.25 -4.00 -6.36
CA MET A 47 3.39 -3.13 -6.03
C MET A 47 3.01 -1.64 -6.14
N VAL A 48 2.41 -1.23 -7.26
CA VAL A 48 2.02 0.17 -7.50
C VAL A 48 0.95 0.61 -6.50
N LEU A 49 -0.10 -0.18 -6.29
CA LEU A 49 -1.18 0.15 -5.38
C LEU A 49 -0.69 0.26 -3.93
N THR A 50 0.14 -0.69 -3.51
CA THR A 50 0.74 -0.72 -2.17
C THR A 50 1.65 0.48 -1.97
N LEU A 51 2.52 0.79 -2.93
CA LEU A 51 3.42 1.96 -2.85
C LEU A 51 2.64 3.26 -2.64
N HIS A 52 1.59 3.49 -3.43
CA HIS A 52 0.77 4.70 -3.32
C HIS A 52 0.07 4.77 -1.96
N ASN A 53 -0.57 3.68 -1.53
CA ASN A 53 -1.27 3.62 -0.25
C ASN A 53 -0.32 3.76 0.94
N ASP A 54 0.92 3.30 0.82
CA ASP A 54 1.96 3.44 1.82
C ASP A 54 2.39 4.89 2.01
N PHE A 55 2.65 5.62 0.92
CA PHE A 55 2.96 7.05 1.01
C PHE A 55 1.79 7.87 1.53
N ARG A 56 0.58 7.58 1.04
CA ARG A 56 -0.66 8.22 1.53
C ARG A 56 -0.85 8.02 3.03
N ARG A 57 -0.60 6.80 3.53
CA ARG A 57 -0.65 6.45 4.96
C ARG A 57 0.44 7.17 5.76
N LYS A 58 1.69 7.23 5.26
CA LYS A 58 2.78 7.96 5.91
C LYS A 58 2.46 9.45 6.03
N LEU A 59 1.87 10.05 4.99
CA LEU A 59 1.46 11.46 5.00
C LEU A 59 0.33 11.72 6.00
N ALA A 60 -0.67 10.84 6.06
CA ALA A 60 -1.76 10.92 7.04
C ALA A 60 -1.27 10.76 8.49
N LYS A 61 -0.18 10.02 8.72
CA LYS A 61 0.46 9.89 10.04
C LYS A 61 1.40 11.05 10.38
N GLY A 62 1.67 11.96 9.43
CA GLY A 62 2.61 13.05 9.64
C GLY A 62 4.06 12.60 9.77
N THR A 63 4.46 11.51 9.10
CA THR A 63 5.82 10.97 9.21
C THR A 63 6.69 11.29 7.99
N VAL A 64 6.18 12.01 6.99
CA VAL A 64 6.89 12.29 5.74
C VAL A 64 7.76 13.54 5.89
N GLN A 65 9.06 13.38 5.64
CA GLN A 65 10.01 14.48 5.56
C GLN A 65 10.00 15.06 4.14
N GLY A 66 9.75 16.36 4.01
CA GLY A 66 9.96 17.10 2.77
C GLY A 66 11.39 17.65 2.68
N LYS A 67 11.67 18.43 1.63
CA LYS A 67 13.01 18.98 1.37
C LYS A 67 13.60 19.76 2.56
N ASN A 68 12.78 20.61 3.19
CA ASN A 68 13.24 21.52 4.25
C ASN A 68 12.65 21.19 5.63
N ALA A 69 11.47 20.57 5.66
CA ALA A 69 10.74 20.29 6.89
C ALA A 69 9.76 19.12 6.67
N ARG A 70 9.20 18.63 7.77
CA ARG A 70 8.14 17.62 7.72
C ARG A 70 6.91 18.18 7.01
N LEU A 71 6.30 17.37 6.15
CA LEU A 71 5.08 17.77 5.45
C LEU A 71 3.91 17.90 6.43
N PRO A 72 2.96 18.81 6.16
CA PRO A 72 1.76 18.94 6.97
C PRO A 72 0.96 17.63 6.97
N VAL A 73 0.34 17.32 8.10
CA VAL A 73 -0.50 16.13 8.25
C VAL A 73 -1.71 16.24 7.34
N GLY A 74 -1.87 15.28 6.43
CA GLY A 74 -3.04 15.22 5.57
C GLY A 74 -4.25 14.69 6.34
N LYS A 75 -5.34 15.47 6.36
CA LYS A 75 -6.64 15.04 6.88
C LYS A 75 -7.46 14.42 5.75
N ASN A 76 -8.29 13.43 6.07
CA ASN A 76 -9.20 12.76 5.12
C ASN A 76 -8.53 12.10 3.89
N ILE A 77 -7.28 11.67 4.02
CA ILE A 77 -6.60 10.91 2.94
C ILE A 77 -7.27 9.53 2.80
N LYS A 78 -7.91 9.30 1.65
CA LYS A 78 -8.56 8.03 1.31
C LYS A 78 -7.57 7.00 0.80
N GLN A 79 -7.81 5.73 1.12
CA GLN A 79 -7.11 4.61 0.50
C GLN A 79 -7.55 4.46 -0.96
N LEU A 80 -6.61 4.16 -1.85
CA LEU A 80 -6.87 3.88 -3.24
C LEU A 80 -7.18 2.38 -3.43
N TYR A 81 -8.03 2.09 -4.41
CA TYR A 81 -8.24 0.76 -4.97
C TYR A 81 -7.83 0.79 -6.45
N TRP A 82 -7.57 -0.39 -7.01
CA TRP A 82 -7.24 -0.52 -8.41
C TRP A 82 -8.50 -0.53 -9.28
N ASP A 83 -8.47 0.19 -10.39
CA ASP A 83 -9.56 0.23 -11.36
C ASP A 83 -9.05 -0.26 -12.72
N CYS A 84 -9.57 -1.40 -13.17
CA CYS A 84 -9.15 -2.01 -14.44
C CYS A 84 -9.56 -1.17 -15.67
N ALA A 85 -10.63 -0.37 -15.59
CA ALA A 85 -11.03 0.50 -16.71
C ALA A 85 -10.04 1.66 -16.87
N LEU A 86 -9.64 2.26 -15.75
CA LEU A 86 -8.62 3.31 -15.73
C LEU A 86 -7.26 2.77 -16.21
N GLU A 87 -6.91 1.54 -15.83
CA GLU A 87 -5.70 0.87 -16.34
C GLU A 87 -5.76 0.70 -17.86
N ALA A 88 -6.89 0.25 -18.41
CA ALA A 88 -7.04 0.05 -19.86
C ALA A 88 -6.92 1.38 -20.63
N ASP A 89 -7.48 2.46 -20.10
CA ASP A 89 -7.34 3.79 -20.70
C ASP A 89 -5.88 4.28 -20.65
N ALA A 90 -5.21 4.10 -19.51
CA ALA A 90 -3.79 4.43 -19.33
C ALA A 90 -2.89 3.65 -20.29
N GLN A 91 -3.16 2.36 -20.43
CA GLN A 91 -2.50 1.49 -21.38
C GLN A 91 -2.69 1.98 -22.82
N GLY A 92 -3.91 2.32 -23.22
CA GLY A 92 -4.22 2.80 -24.56
C GLY A 92 -3.41 4.03 -24.97
N LYS A 93 -2.98 4.84 -23.99
CA LYS A 93 -2.04 5.95 -24.22
C LYS A 93 -0.58 5.52 -24.11
N ALA A 94 -0.23 4.64 -23.19
CA ALA A 94 1.15 4.18 -23.00
C ALA A 94 1.70 3.45 -24.25
N ILE A 95 0.86 2.67 -24.94
CA ILE A 95 1.28 1.90 -26.14
C ILE A 95 1.72 2.78 -27.31
N THR A 96 1.30 4.05 -27.35
CA THR A 96 1.72 4.97 -28.42
C THR A 96 3.07 5.61 -28.15
N CYS A 97 3.71 5.29 -27.03
CA CYS A 97 4.98 5.87 -26.57
C CYS A 97 5.02 7.40 -26.71
N PRO A 98 4.03 8.11 -26.11
CA PRO A 98 3.92 9.55 -26.30
C PRO A 98 5.13 10.24 -25.65
N GLN A 99 5.61 11.31 -26.28
CA GLN A 99 6.70 12.14 -25.75
C GLN A 99 6.20 13.24 -24.80
N THR A 100 4.88 13.35 -24.64
CA THR A 100 4.23 14.34 -23.79
C THR A 100 3.12 13.67 -23.00
N ALA A 101 2.80 14.24 -21.83
CA ALA A 101 1.75 13.69 -20.97
C ALA A 101 0.41 13.61 -21.72
N PRO A 102 -0.16 12.40 -21.93
CA PRO A 102 -1.42 12.24 -22.61
C PRO A 102 -2.58 12.67 -21.71
N THR A 103 -3.71 13.04 -22.31
CA THR A 103 -4.94 13.28 -21.57
C THR A 103 -5.83 12.03 -21.58
N ILE A 104 -6.40 11.71 -20.42
CA ILE A 104 -7.31 10.57 -20.24
C ILE A 104 -8.55 11.04 -19.49
N GLY A 105 -9.60 11.37 -20.23
CA GLY A 105 -10.86 11.87 -19.66
C GLY A 105 -10.62 13.00 -18.65
N ASN A 106 -11.19 12.83 -17.45
CA ASN A 106 -11.03 13.74 -16.32
C ASN A 106 -10.06 13.22 -15.24
N TYR A 107 -9.19 12.26 -15.59
CA TYR A 107 -8.25 11.66 -14.64
C TYR A 107 -6.94 12.42 -14.58
N GLY A 108 -6.32 12.46 -13.39
CA GLY A 108 -4.97 12.96 -13.22
C GLY A 108 -3.95 11.95 -13.75
N ILE A 109 -2.86 12.45 -14.36
CA ILE A 109 -1.83 11.63 -15.00
C ILE A 109 -0.49 11.87 -14.31
N ALA A 110 0.19 10.78 -13.98
CA ALA A 110 1.61 10.77 -13.65
C ALA A 110 2.37 10.26 -14.88
N PHE A 111 3.17 11.12 -15.49
CA PHE A 111 3.96 10.84 -16.69
C PHE A 111 5.38 11.35 -16.47
N GLU A 112 6.37 10.57 -16.88
CA GLU A 112 7.78 10.93 -16.87
C GLU A 112 8.26 10.93 -18.32
N GLU A 113 8.96 12.02 -18.70
CA GLU A 113 9.47 12.27 -20.06
C GLU A 113 10.89 11.71 -20.21
#